data_AF-A0ABD0KZI5-F1
#
_entry.id   AF-A0ABD0KZI5-F1
#
_cell.length_a   1.000
_cell.length_b   1.000
_cell.length_c   1.000
_cell.angle_alpha   90.00
_cell.angle_beta   90.00
_cell.angle_gamma   90.00
#
_symmetry.space_group_name_H-M   'P 1'
#
loop_
_entity.id
_entity.type
_entity.pdbx_description
1 polymer ?
#
loop_
_entity_poly.entity_id
_entity_poly.type
_entity_poly.pdbx_seq_one_letter_code
_entity_poly.pdbx_strand_id
1 'polypeptide(L)' 'SQPVVRGRAHYGRGNGPMLLAGVTCRGNESSILDCHHLELGVIRFWCNHDRDAGVDCLPPCNY' A
#
# COMPACT_ATOMS: atom_id res chain seq x y z
N SER A 1 -0.03 -11.18 15.68
CA SER A 1 0.42 -9.77 15.59
C SER A 1 0.15 -9.28 14.18
N GLN A 2 -0.41 -8.07 14.02
CA GLN A 2 -0.67 -7.51 12.69
C GLN A 2 0.50 -6.60 12.26
N PRO A 3 0.82 -6.51 10.97
CA PRO A 3 1.79 -5.55 10.46
C PRO A 3 1.33 -4.12 10.76
N VAL A 4 2.28 -3.19 10.93
CA VAL A 4 1.97 -1.79 11.15
C VAL A 4 1.90 -1.07 9.82
N VAL A 5 0.76 -0.45 9.52
CA VAL A 5 0.57 0.36 8.31
C VAL A 5 1.08 1.78 8.55
N ARG A 6 1.84 2.30 7.59
CA ARG A 6 2.37 3.67 7.56
C ARG A 6 1.77 4.41 6.37
N GLY A 7 1.45 5.69 6.57
CA GLY A 7 1.02 6.59 5.50
C GLY A 7 1.89 7.84 5.46
N ARG A 8 1.44 8.82 4.68
CA ARG A 8 2.10 10.14 4.55
C ARG A 8 3.55 10.07 4.06
N ALA A 9 3.83 9.17 3.12
CA ALA A 9 5.17 8.98 2.58
C ALA A 9 6.24 8.75 3.68
N HIS A 10 5.91 7.95 4.70
CA HIS A 10 6.77 7.73 5.86
C HIS A 10 8.19 7.27 5.48
N TYR A 11 8.31 6.44 4.44
CA TYR A 11 9.59 5.95 3.91
C TYR A 11 10.12 6.79 2.73
N GLY A 12 9.57 7.97 2.52
CA GLY A 12 9.82 8.82 1.36
C GLY A 12 8.74 8.72 0.29
N ARG A 13 8.78 9.67 -0.64
CA ARG A 13 7.85 9.78 -1.77
C ARG A 13 8.36 8.92 -2.92
N GLY A 14 7.46 8.19 -3.56
CA GLY A 14 7.70 7.58 -4.85
C GLY A 14 7.85 8.62 -5.97
N ASN A 15 8.32 8.15 -7.11
CA ASN A 15 8.35 8.90 -8.37
C ASN A 15 7.70 8.05 -9.45
N GLY A 16 6.68 8.58 -10.12
CA GLY A 16 6.02 7.92 -11.25
C GLY A 16 4.53 7.69 -11.02
N PRO A 17 3.88 6.81 -11.80
CA PRO A 17 2.44 6.58 -11.67
C PRO A 17 2.11 5.86 -10.37
N MET A 18 1.11 6.35 -9.64
CA MET A 18 0.50 5.60 -8.56
C MET A 18 -0.33 4.44 -9.12
N LEU A 19 0.00 3.22 -8.69
CA LEU A 19 -0.64 1.99 -9.19
C LEU A 19 -1.88 1.59 -8.37
N LEU A 20 -1.94 1.92 -7.09
CA LEU A 20 -3.02 1.51 -6.20
C LEU A 20 -3.42 2.65 -5.28
N ALA A 21 -4.72 2.75 -5.01
CA ALA A 21 -5.29 3.67 -4.03
C ALA A 21 -6.57 3.07 -3.44
N GLY A 22 -6.89 3.46 -2.20
CA GLY A 22 -8.10 2.98 -1.51
C GLY A 22 -8.12 1.47 -1.27
N VAL A 23 -6.94 0.85 -1.12
CA VAL A 23 -6.81 -0.60 -0.92
C VAL A 23 -7.48 -1.01 0.39
N THR A 24 -8.37 -1.99 0.32
CA THR A 24 -9.04 -2.63 1.45
C THR A 24 -9.00 -4.14 1.26
N CYS A 25 -8.30 -4.84 2.16
CA CYS A 25 -8.12 -6.29 2.12
C CYS A 25 -8.95 -6.97 3.22
N ARG A 26 -9.33 -8.22 2.98
CA ARG A 26 -9.91 -9.14 3.98
C ARG A 26 -8.84 -9.70 4.90
N GLY A 27 -7.59 -9.79 4.42
CA GLY A 27 -6.43 -10.27 5.15
C GLY A 27 -6.03 -11.71 4.83
N ASN A 28 -6.63 -12.32 3.81
CA ASN A 28 -6.32 -13.68 3.34
C ASN A 28 -5.96 -13.75 1.85
N GLU A 29 -5.85 -12.61 1.20
CA GLU A 29 -5.41 -12.46 -0.18
C GLU A 29 -3.94 -12.86 -0.35
N SER A 30 -3.59 -13.40 -1.52
CA SER A 30 -2.20 -13.72 -1.87
C SER A 30 -1.38 -12.52 -2.29
N SER A 31 -2.03 -11.49 -2.83
CA SER A 31 -1.42 -10.27 -3.32
C SER A 31 -2.27 -9.06 -2.95
N ILE A 32 -1.63 -7.90 -2.78
CA ILE A 32 -2.33 -6.62 -2.60
C ILE A 32 -3.19 -6.25 -3.83
N LEU A 33 -2.91 -6.84 -4.99
CA LEU A 33 -3.69 -6.70 -6.22
C LEU A 33 -5.01 -7.48 -6.20
N ASP A 34 -5.15 -8.46 -5.30
CA ASP A 34 -6.38 -9.25 -5.17
C ASP A 34 -7.38 -8.58 -4.21
N CYS A 35 -6.96 -7.54 -3.49
CA CYS A 35 -7.81 -6.78 -2.59
C CYS A 35 -8.73 -5.82 -3.34
N HIS A 36 -9.80 -5.36 -2.70
CA HIS A 36 -10.58 -4.26 -3.25
C HIS A 36 -9.72 -3.00 -3.30
N HIS A 37 -9.67 -2.33 -4.44
CA HIS A 37 -8.95 -1.07 -4.63
C HIS A 37 -9.66 -0.22 -5.70
N LEU A 38 -9.32 1.07 -5.78
CA LEU A 38 -9.84 1.94 -6.83
C LEU A 38 -9.38 1.45 -8.22
N GLU A 39 -10.17 1.70 -9.25
CA GLU A 39 -9.82 1.31 -10.62
C GLU A 39 -8.59 2.06 -11.12
N LEU A 40 -7.64 1.34 -11.73
CA LEU A 40 -6.36 1.87 -12.23
C LEU A 40 -6.48 3.13 -13.10
N GLY A 41 -7.57 3.24 -13.88
CA GLY A 41 -7.84 4.39 -14.75
C GLY A 41 -8.05 5.70 -13.99
N VAL A 42 -8.53 5.65 -12.74
CA VAL A 42 -8.79 6.84 -11.92
C VAL A 42 -7.52 7.32 -11.20
N ILE A 43 -6.65 6.38 -10.82
CA ILE A 43 -5.51 6.62 -9.92
C ILE A 43 -4.28 7.16 -10.67
N ARG A 44 -4.10 6.75 -11.94
CA ARG A 44 -2.94 7.10 -12.76
C ARG A 44 -2.72 8.60 -12.96
N PHE A 45 -3.75 9.41 -12.79
CA PHE A 45 -3.68 10.87 -12.97
C PHE A 45 -3.28 11.63 -11.70
N TRP A 46 -3.11 10.94 -10.56
CA TRP A 46 -2.76 11.60 -9.31
C TRP A 46 -1.25 11.64 -9.14
N CYS A 47 -0.65 12.81 -9.40
CA CYS A 47 0.77 13.09 -9.16
C CYS A 47 1.09 13.37 -7.67
N ASN A 48 0.28 12.86 -6.75
CA ASN A 48 0.42 13.16 -5.32
C ASN A 48 0.97 11.97 -4.53
N HIS A 49 2.28 11.99 -4.31
CA HIS A 49 2.99 11.00 -3.50
C HIS A 49 3.04 11.31 -2.00
N ASP A 50 2.44 12.41 -1.54
CA ASP A 50 2.36 12.70 -0.09
C ASP A 50 1.48 11.71 0.68
N ARG A 51 0.82 10.79 -0.02
CA ARG A 51 -0.04 9.75 0.56
C ARG A 51 0.45 8.34 0.32
N ASP A 52 1.67 8.17 -0.19
CA ASP A 52 2.25 6.85 -0.37
C ASP A 52 2.22 6.07 0.94
N ALA A 53 1.77 4.82 0.85
CA ALA A 53 1.62 3.90 1.96
C ALA A 53 2.82 2.96 2.04
N GLY A 54 3.16 2.53 3.26
CA GLY A 54 4.19 1.53 3.52
C GLY A 54 3.82 0.66 4.72
N VAL A 55 4.62 -0.36 5.01
CA VAL A 55 4.37 -1.30 6.10
C VAL A 55 5.65 -1.63 6.85
N ASP A 56 5.56 -1.75 8.17
CA ASP A 56 6.56 -2.46 8.96
C ASP A 56 6.12 -3.91 9.09
N CYS A 57 6.89 -4.81 8.50
CA CYS A 57 6.70 -6.25 8.65
C CYS A 57 7.20 -6.71 10.03
N LEU A 58 6.60 -7.78 10.53
CA LEU A 58 7.12 -8.43 11.72
C LEU A 58 8.45 -9.12 11.39
N PRO A 59 9.40 -9.14 12.33
CA PRO A 59 10.59 -9.95 12.17
C PRO A 59 10.19 -11.43 12.02
N PRO A 60 11.03 -12.24 11.35
CA PRO A 60 10.83 -13.68 11.33
C PRO A 60 10.70 -14.20 12.77
N CYS A 61 9.75 -15.11 12.99
CA CYS A 61 9.71 -15.87 14.23
C CYS A 61 10.89 -16.84 14.25
N ASN A 62 12.04 -16.39 14.75
CA ASN A 62 13.15 -17.27 15.08
C ASN A 62 12.94 -17.74 16.52
N TYR A 63 12.68 -19.03 16.69
CA TYR A 63 12.63 -19.70 17.99
C TYR A 63 14.00 -19.73 18.65
#